data_AF-A0A2D9L826-F1
#
_entry.id   AF-A0A2D9L826-F1
#
_cell.length_a   1.000
_cell.length_b   1.000
_cell.length_c   1.000
_cell.angle_alpha   90.00
_cell.angle_beta   90.00
_cell.angle_gamma   90.00
#
_symmetry.space_group_name_H-M   'P 1'
#
loop_
_entity.id
_entity.type
_entity.pdbx_description
1 polymer ?
#
loop_
_entity_poly.entity_id
_entity_poly.type
_entity_poly.pdbx_seq_one_letter_code
_entity_poly.pdbx_strand_id
1 'polypeptide(L)'
;LRHAIGNVRVPGRFETIHHNPDVIIDVGHNPHAATWLAENLRDLRGDSSGRILAVYGALGDKDVEGVASAMSSVVDQWYLAGLDVPRGLDSDSLMKRISTAALQGKPGAFGSVYEALSAAMEAAKSGDRIVVFGSFFTVALAREELLPASEAP
;
A
#
# COMPACT_ATOMS: atom_id res chain seq x y z
N LEU A 1 -14.67 25.08 -15.51
CA LEU A 1 -13.44 24.74 -14.76
C LEU A 1 -13.71 24.19 -13.36
N ARG A 2 -14.44 24.88 -12.46
CA ARG A 2 -14.71 24.35 -11.09
C ARG A 2 -15.51 23.02 -11.03
N HIS A 3 -16.40 22.75 -11.98
CA HIS A 3 -17.13 21.48 -12.06
C HIS A 3 -16.34 20.33 -12.71
N ALA A 4 -15.24 20.61 -13.40
CA ALA A 4 -14.46 19.58 -14.10
C ALA A 4 -13.38 18.94 -13.22
N ILE A 5 -12.96 19.62 -12.14
CA ILE A 5 -11.89 19.16 -11.25
C ILE A 5 -12.43 18.26 -10.13
N GLY A 6 -13.73 18.35 -9.79
CA GLY A 6 -14.33 17.58 -8.70
C GLY A 6 -14.41 16.06 -8.92
N ASN A 7 -14.31 15.60 -10.17
CA ASN A 7 -14.47 14.19 -10.55
C ASN A 7 -13.25 13.59 -11.27
N VAL A 8 -12.09 14.28 -11.30
CA VAL A 8 -10.88 13.70 -11.90
C VAL A 8 -10.31 12.69 -10.91
N ARG A 9 -10.53 11.40 -11.18
CA ARG A 9 -9.80 10.31 -10.54
C ARG A 9 -8.57 9.98 -11.38
N VAL A 10 -7.41 9.95 -10.74
CA VAL A 10 -6.17 9.49 -11.38
C VAL A 10 -5.94 8.04 -10.94
N PRO A 11 -5.95 7.07 -11.87
CA PRO A 11 -5.66 5.68 -11.56
C PRO A 11 -4.36 5.54 -10.73
N GLY A 12 -4.45 4.85 -9.60
CA GLY A 12 -3.33 4.63 -8.68
C GLY A 12 -2.93 5.85 -7.84
N ARG A 13 -3.83 6.82 -7.60
CA ARG A 13 -3.67 7.89 -6.59
C ARG A 13 -4.83 7.86 -5.60
N PHE A 14 -4.56 7.38 -4.39
CA PHE A 14 -5.54 7.18 -3.33
C PHE A 14 -6.88 6.62 -3.84
N GLU A 15 -6.80 5.57 -4.65
CA GLU A 15 -7.95 4.99 -5.34
C GLU A 15 -8.45 3.75 -4.60
N THR A 16 -9.72 3.71 -4.23
CA THR A 16 -10.34 2.49 -3.67
C THR A 16 -10.78 1.57 -4.82
N ILE A 17 -10.27 0.34 -4.84
CA ILE A 17 -10.52 -0.64 -5.91
C ILE A 17 -11.31 -1.87 -5.45
N HIS A 18 -11.51 -2.02 -4.14
CA HIS A 18 -12.31 -3.10 -3.55
C HIS A 18 -12.99 -2.58 -2.29
N HIS A 19 -14.14 -3.16 -1.95
CA HIS A 19 -14.91 -2.83 -0.75
C HIS A 19 -15.21 -4.10 0.06
N ASN A 20 -15.18 -3.99 1.39
CA ASN A 20 -15.37 -5.09 2.36
C ASN A 20 -14.36 -6.27 2.22
N PRO A 21 -13.08 -6.08 2.62
CA PRO A 21 -12.48 -4.86 3.18
C PRO A 21 -12.19 -3.81 2.10
N ASP A 22 -12.06 -2.55 2.48
CA ASP A 22 -11.62 -1.51 1.55
C ASP A 22 -10.16 -1.75 1.16
N VAL A 23 -9.86 -1.80 -0.14
CA VAL A 23 -8.49 -1.83 -0.66
C VAL A 23 -8.20 -0.54 -1.40
N ILE A 24 -7.21 0.21 -0.92
CA ILE A 24 -6.79 1.51 -1.43
C ILE A 24 -5.43 1.35 -2.08
N ILE A 25 -5.25 1.88 -3.29
CA ILE A 25 -3.98 1.84 -4.02
C ILE A 25 -3.39 3.24 -4.19
N ASP A 26 -2.07 3.35 -4.04
CA ASP A 26 -1.33 4.59 -4.31
C ASP A 26 0.10 4.28 -4.79
N VAL A 27 0.55 4.84 -5.91
CA VAL A 27 1.91 4.55 -6.43
C VAL A 27 3.03 5.35 -5.74
N GLY A 28 2.69 6.17 -4.74
CA GLY A 28 3.63 6.97 -3.96
C GLY A 28 4.81 6.14 -3.47
N HIS A 29 6.02 6.57 -3.80
CA HIS A 29 7.26 5.80 -3.60
C HIS A 29 8.38 6.64 -2.99
N ASN A 30 8.06 7.83 -2.48
CA ASN A 30 9.00 8.71 -1.81
C ASN A 30 8.39 9.20 -0.49
N PRO A 31 9.20 9.67 0.47
CA PRO A 31 8.71 10.04 1.81
C PRO A 31 7.61 11.11 1.77
N HIS A 32 7.72 12.09 0.88
CA HIS A 32 6.71 13.16 0.75
C HIS A 32 5.34 12.60 0.31
N ALA A 33 5.31 11.72 -0.70
CA ALA A 33 4.08 11.06 -1.13
C ALA A 33 3.52 10.13 -0.03
N ALA A 34 4.39 9.44 0.70
CA ALA A 34 4.01 8.59 1.82
C ALA A 34 3.42 9.39 3.00
N THR A 35 3.96 10.57 3.31
CA THR A 35 3.37 11.48 4.31
C THR A 35 1.96 11.88 3.91
N TRP A 36 1.76 12.30 2.66
CA TRP A 36 0.44 12.64 2.16
C TRP A 36 -0.53 11.45 2.21
N LEU A 37 -0.08 10.26 1.82
CA LEU A 37 -0.86 9.03 1.92
C LEU A 37 -1.26 8.74 3.38
N ALA A 38 -0.31 8.87 4.32
CA ALA A 38 -0.56 8.65 5.74
C ALA A 38 -1.59 9.63 6.32
N GLU A 39 -1.58 10.89 5.90
CA GLU A 39 -2.57 11.90 6.28
C GLU A 39 -3.96 11.52 5.78
N ASN A 40 -4.10 11.17 4.50
CA ASN A 40 -5.40 10.77 3.94
C ASN A 40 -5.94 9.49 4.59
N LEU A 41 -5.07 8.52 4.89
CA LEU A 41 -5.45 7.30 5.62
C LEU A 41 -5.91 7.60 7.04
N ARG A 42 -5.25 8.55 7.72
CA ARG A 42 -5.63 9.00 9.07
C ARG A 42 -7.01 9.66 9.04
N ASP A 43 -7.24 10.56 8.09
CA ASP A 43 -8.51 11.24 7.92
C ASP A 43 -9.64 10.26 7.56
N LEU A 44 -9.36 9.29 6.67
CA LEU A 44 -10.30 8.25 6.30
C LEU A 44 -10.65 7.31 7.46
N ARG A 45 -9.67 7.01 8.33
CA ARG A 45 -9.91 6.23 9.55
C ARG A 45 -10.80 6.99 10.53
N GLY A 46 -10.57 8.29 10.69
CA GLY A 46 -11.31 9.13 11.65
C GLY A 46 -11.29 8.52 13.05
N ASP A 47 -12.47 8.39 13.67
CA ASP A 47 -12.63 7.78 14.99
C ASP A 47 -12.82 6.24 14.95
N SER A 48 -12.69 5.61 13.77
CA SER A 48 -12.81 4.16 13.61
C SER A 48 -11.63 3.45 14.28
N SER A 49 -11.90 2.34 14.96
CA SER A 49 -10.89 1.43 15.51
C SER A 49 -10.36 0.40 14.50
N GLY A 50 -10.77 0.49 13.24
CA GLY A 50 -10.30 -0.40 12.17
C GLY A 50 -8.81 -0.20 11.88
N ARG A 51 -8.12 -1.32 11.66
CA ARG A 51 -6.68 -1.34 11.39
C ARG A 51 -6.38 -0.94 9.95
N ILE A 52 -5.18 -0.43 9.72
CA ILE A 52 -4.60 -0.23 8.40
C ILE A 52 -3.51 -1.28 8.16
N LEU A 53 -3.77 -2.15 7.19
CA LEU A 53 -2.90 -3.22 6.75
C LEU A 53 -2.16 -2.74 5.48
N ALA A 54 -0.84 -2.62 5.54
CA ALA A 54 -0.03 -2.15 4.43
C ALA A 54 0.54 -3.32 3.62
N VAL A 55 0.23 -3.37 2.33
CA VAL A 55 0.95 -4.17 1.34
C VAL A 55 1.96 -3.25 0.66
N TYR A 56 3.24 -3.47 0.93
CA TYR A 56 4.31 -2.57 0.49
C TYR A 56 5.35 -3.30 -0.35
N GLY A 57 5.57 -2.80 -1.57
CA GLY A 57 6.63 -3.26 -2.47
C GLY A 57 7.29 -2.05 -3.12
N ALA A 58 8.63 -2.07 -3.24
CA ALA A 58 9.40 -0.91 -3.69
C ALA A 58 10.60 -1.29 -4.57
N LEU A 59 11.10 -0.30 -5.30
CA LEU A 59 12.34 -0.42 -6.07
C LEU A 59 13.54 -0.02 -5.21
N GLY A 60 14.68 -0.67 -5.43
CA GLY A 60 15.89 -0.55 -4.61
C GLY A 60 16.59 0.80 -4.68
N ASP A 61 16.30 1.61 -5.71
CA ASP A 61 16.79 2.97 -5.89
C ASP A 61 15.96 4.03 -5.16
N LYS A 62 14.91 3.62 -4.42
CA LYS A 62 14.06 4.50 -3.63
C LYS A 62 14.47 4.56 -2.16
N ASP A 63 14.04 5.64 -1.51
CA ASP A 63 14.14 5.82 -0.06
C ASP A 63 13.03 5.02 0.65
N VAL A 64 13.24 3.71 0.76
CA VAL A 64 12.27 2.78 1.36
C VAL A 64 12.16 2.98 2.86
N GLU A 65 13.26 3.37 3.50
CA GLU A 65 13.35 3.66 4.92
C GLU A 65 12.52 4.90 5.28
N GLY A 66 12.67 5.99 4.52
CA GLY A 66 11.89 7.21 4.70
C GLY A 66 10.41 7.04 4.39
N VAL A 67 10.06 6.23 3.37
CA VAL A 67 8.66 5.88 3.07
C VAL A 67 8.02 5.12 4.22
N ALA A 68 8.68 4.08 4.74
CA ALA A 68 8.17 3.32 5.86
C ALA A 68 8.04 4.18 7.13
N SER A 69 9.02 5.04 7.38
CA SER A 69 8.99 5.98 8.51
C SER A 69 7.83 6.98 8.42
N ALA A 70 7.46 7.44 7.22
CA ALA A 70 6.33 8.37 7.05
C ALA A 70 4.98 7.69 7.34
N MET A 71 4.88 6.39 7.10
CA MET A 71 3.66 5.60 7.26
C MET A 71 3.52 4.95 8.64
N SER A 72 4.60 4.90 9.43
CA SER A 72 4.67 4.14 10.70
C SER A 72 3.63 4.56 11.76
N SER A 73 3.16 5.81 11.72
CA SER A 73 2.14 6.32 12.65
C SER A 73 0.71 5.90 12.31
N VAL A 74 0.48 5.39 11.10
CA VAL A 74 -0.86 5.09 10.59
C VAL A 74 -1.06 3.61 10.30
N VAL A 75 0.00 2.90 9.93
CA VAL A 75 -0.03 1.47 9.59
C VAL A 75 0.10 0.62 10.85
N ASP A 76 -0.84 -0.30 11.04
CA ASP A 76 -0.90 -1.20 12.18
C ASP A 76 -0.22 -2.55 11.89
N GLN A 77 -0.18 -2.97 10.63
CA GLN A 77 0.40 -4.25 10.21
C GLN A 77 1.00 -4.15 8.80
N TRP A 78 2.21 -4.69 8.63
CA TRP A 78 2.95 -4.63 7.38
C TRP A 78 3.06 -6.01 6.70
N TYR A 79 2.86 -6.01 5.38
CA TYR A 79 2.99 -7.13 4.46
C TYR A 79 3.96 -6.70 3.35
N LEU A 80 5.24 -7.06 3.51
CA LEU A 80 6.31 -6.68 2.58
C LEU A 80 6.32 -7.65 1.40
N ALA A 81 6.12 -7.11 0.20
CA ALA A 81 6.02 -7.88 -1.04
C ALA A 81 7.29 -7.74 -1.86
N GLY A 82 7.84 -8.88 -2.32
CA GLY A 82 8.88 -8.89 -3.35
C GLY A 82 8.35 -8.41 -4.70
N LEU A 83 9.22 -7.72 -5.47
CA LEU A 83 8.94 -7.33 -6.85
C LEU A 83 9.91 -7.99 -7.82
N ASP A 84 9.40 -8.85 -8.70
CA ASP A 84 10.17 -9.51 -9.77
C ASP A 84 10.30 -8.61 -11.00
N VAL A 85 11.04 -7.51 -10.85
CA VAL A 85 11.34 -6.56 -11.92
C VAL A 85 12.78 -6.05 -11.80
N PRO A 86 13.38 -5.51 -12.87
CA PRO A 86 14.67 -4.84 -12.76
C PRO A 86 14.64 -3.73 -11.70
N ARG A 87 15.51 -3.85 -10.69
CA ARG A 87 15.60 -3.01 -9.49
C ARG A 87 14.51 -3.24 -8.44
N GLY A 88 13.63 -4.23 -8.59
CA GLY A 88 12.71 -4.62 -7.52
C GLY A 88 13.48 -5.13 -6.30
N LEU A 89 13.02 -4.78 -5.10
CA LEU A 89 13.51 -5.42 -3.88
C LEU A 89 12.72 -6.70 -3.61
N ASP A 90 13.41 -7.73 -3.12
CA ASP A 90 12.76 -8.85 -2.45
C ASP A 90 12.29 -8.43 -1.04
N SER A 91 11.37 -9.22 -0.47
CA SER A 91 10.77 -8.91 0.83
C SER A 91 11.76 -9.00 1.99
N ASP A 92 12.77 -9.87 1.90
CA ASP A 92 13.84 -9.96 2.89
C ASP A 92 14.72 -8.70 2.90
N SER A 93 15.00 -8.14 1.73
CA SER A 93 15.75 -6.90 1.56
C SER A 93 14.96 -5.71 2.07
N LEU A 94 13.65 -5.66 1.83
CA LEU A 94 12.76 -4.68 2.45
C LEU A 94 12.80 -4.80 3.98
N MET A 95 12.67 -6.01 4.52
CA MET A 95 12.70 -6.28 5.96
C MET A 95 14.03 -5.86 6.61
N LYS A 96 15.16 -6.03 5.92
CA LYS A 96 16.49 -5.64 6.40
C LYS A 96 16.72 -4.13 6.37
N ARG A 97 16.20 -3.44 5.33
CA ARG A 97 16.40 -2.00 5.15
C ARG A 97 15.50 -1.19 6.07
N ILE A 98 14.25 -1.60 6.22
CA ILE A 98 13.28 -0.87 7.04
C ILE A 98 13.55 -1.16 8.51
N SER A 99 13.74 -0.11 9.31
CA SER A 99 13.90 -0.25 10.76
C SER A 99 12.68 -0.93 11.38
N THR A 100 12.92 -1.89 12.29
CA THR A 100 11.85 -2.53 13.07
C THR A 100 11.04 -1.53 13.90
N ALA A 101 11.60 -0.37 14.23
CA ALA A 101 10.88 0.70 14.92
C ALA A 101 9.83 1.40 14.02
N ALA A 102 9.99 1.35 12.69
CA ALA A 102 9.02 1.89 11.74
C ALA A 102 7.89 0.89 11.42
N LEU A 103 8.12 -0.40 11.67
CA LEU A 103 7.17 -1.48 11.39
C LEU A 103 6.39 -1.82 12.66
N GLN A 104 5.17 -1.32 12.79
CA GLN A 104 4.27 -1.78 13.83
C GLN A 104 3.81 -3.23 13.59
N GLY A 105 3.46 -3.92 14.67
CA GLY A 105 3.12 -5.33 14.64
C GLY A 105 4.31 -6.23 14.34
N LYS A 106 4.04 -7.48 13.94
CA LYS A 106 5.07 -8.39 13.45
C LYS A 106 5.01 -8.37 11.92
N PRO A 107 5.92 -7.69 11.21
CA PRO A 107 5.84 -7.58 9.75
C PRO A 107 5.96 -8.96 9.09
N GLY A 108 5.23 -9.17 8.00
CA GLY A 108 5.32 -10.36 7.16
C GLY A 108 6.17 -10.10 5.91
N ALA A 109 6.90 -11.12 5.45
CA ALA A 109 7.65 -11.12 4.20
C ALA A 109 7.03 -12.13 3.23
N PHE A 110 6.76 -11.70 2.00
CA PHE A 110 6.07 -12.48 0.97
C PHE A 110 6.83 -12.42 -0.35
N GLY A 111 6.77 -13.48 -1.15
CA GLY A 111 7.51 -13.58 -2.41
C GLY A 111 6.96 -12.65 -3.49
N SER A 112 5.67 -12.30 -3.40
CA SER A 112 4.97 -11.49 -4.40
C SER A 112 3.92 -10.57 -3.78
N VAL A 113 3.45 -9.61 -4.60
CA VAL A 113 2.31 -8.74 -4.25
C VAL A 113 1.04 -9.54 -4.05
N TYR A 114 0.81 -10.57 -4.86
CA TYR A 114 -0.32 -11.49 -4.74
C TYR A 114 -0.36 -12.17 -3.37
N GLU A 115 0.76 -12.77 -2.97
CA GLU A 115 0.87 -13.46 -1.67
C GLU A 115 0.65 -12.50 -0.50
N ALA A 116 1.26 -11.31 -0.56
CA ALA A 116 1.11 -10.29 0.47
C ALA A 116 -0.32 -9.77 0.58
N LEU A 117 -0.97 -9.51 -0.57
CA LEU A 117 -2.34 -9.04 -0.65
C LEU A 117 -3.33 -10.10 -0.17
N SER A 118 -3.16 -11.35 -0.59
CA SER A 118 -3.98 -12.47 -0.13
C SER A 118 -3.90 -12.63 1.40
N ALA A 119 -2.68 -12.62 1.95
CA ALA A 119 -2.49 -12.69 3.40
C ALA A 119 -3.07 -11.49 4.15
N ALA A 120 -3.04 -10.29 3.56
CA ALA A 120 -3.68 -9.10 4.13
C ALA A 120 -5.21 -9.21 4.10
N MET A 121 -5.79 -9.70 3.00
CA MET A 121 -7.23 -9.93 2.84
C MET A 121 -7.75 -10.97 3.84
N GLU A 122 -7.03 -12.08 4.02
CA GLU A 122 -7.38 -13.12 5.00
C GLU A 122 -7.32 -12.61 6.45
N ALA A 123 -6.37 -11.72 6.75
CA ALA A 123 -6.20 -11.16 8.09
C ALA A 123 -7.14 -9.99 8.40
N ALA A 124 -7.74 -9.37 7.38
CA ALA A 124 -8.61 -8.21 7.52
C ALA A 124 -9.93 -8.57 8.21
N LYS A 125 -10.36 -7.70 9.12
CA LYS A 125 -11.64 -7.80 9.82
C LYS A 125 -12.57 -6.67 9.36
N SER A 126 -13.84 -6.74 9.78
CA SER A 126 -14.79 -5.66 9.53
C SER A 126 -14.25 -4.33 10.08
N GLY A 127 -14.23 -3.30 9.23
CA GLY A 127 -13.70 -1.96 9.53
C GLY A 127 -12.21 -1.79 9.22
N ASP A 128 -11.46 -2.87 9.00
CA ASP A 128 -10.07 -2.79 8.57
C ASP A 128 -9.99 -2.31 7.10
N ARG A 129 -8.86 -1.70 6.77
CA ARG A 129 -8.54 -1.20 5.43
C ARG A 129 -7.17 -1.72 5.01
N ILE A 130 -7.05 -2.05 3.74
CA ILE A 130 -5.78 -2.45 3.14
C ILE A 130 -5.30 -1.31 2.26
N VAL A 131 -4.03 -0.94 2.38
CA VAL A 131 -3.36 -0.01 1.49
C VAL A 131 -2.24 -0.71 0.74
N VAL A 132 -2.28 -0.67 -0.60
CA VAL A 132 -1.23 -1.20 -1.47
C VAL A 132 -0.45 -0.04 -2.09
N PHE A 133 0.85 0.06 -1.82
CA PHE A 133 1.64 1.20 -2.27
C PHE A 133 3.14 0.92 -2.41
N GLY A 134 3.89 1.94 -2.84
CA GLY A 134 5.35 1.92 -2.90
C GLY A 134 5.97 1.86 -4.30
N SER A 135 5.18 1.49 -5.31
CA SER A 135 5.62 1.47 -6.71
C SER A 135 4.42 1.37 -7.66
N PHE A 136 4.62 1.83 -8.90
CA PHE A 136 3.69 1.55 -9.99
C PHE A 136 3.52 0.05 -10.23
N PHE A 137 4.59 -0.75 -10.11
CA PHE A 137 4.54 -2.20 -10.29
C PHE A 137 3.67 -2.86 -9.21
N THR A 138 3.83 -2.46 -7.95
CA THR A 138 3.02 -2.97 -6.83
C THR A 138 1.54 -2.71 -7.06
N VAL A 139 1.20 -1.48 -7.46
CA VAL A 139 -0.19 -1.09 -7.73
C VAL A 139 -0.75 -1.80 -8.95
N ALA A 140 0.02 -1.95 -10.03
CA ALA A 140 -0.43 -2.65 -11.22
C ALA A 140 -0.79 -4.11 -10.92
N LEU A 141 0.07 -4.82 -10.17
CA LEU A 141 -0.18 -6.22 -9.78
C LEU A 141 -1.42 -6.35 -8.88
N ALA A 142 -1.63 -5.44 -7.93
CA ALA A 142 -2.84 -5.47 -7.11
C ALA A 142 -4.12 -5.14 -7.90
N ARG A 143 -4.04 -4.26 -8.91
CA ARG A 143 -5.15 -3.98 -9.82
C ARG A 143 -5.50 -5.20 -10.66
N GLU A 144 -4.50 -5.86 -11.24
CA GLU A 144 -4.69 -7.07 -12.04
C GLU A 144 -5.39 -8.17 -11.24
N GLU A 145 -5.06 -8.29 -9.95
CA GLU A 145 -5.66 -9.29 -9.07
C GLU A 145 -7.11 -8.95 -8.69
N LEU A 146 -7.40 -7.69 -8.36
CA LEU A 146 -8.69 -7.31 -7.77
C LEU A 146 -9.69 -6.70 -8.76
N LEU A 147 -9.24 -6.22 -9.91
CA LEU A 147 -10.13 -5.68 -10.94
C LEU A 147 -10.38 -6.72 -12.03
N PRO A 148 -11.63 -6.90 -12.49
CA PRO A 148 -11.93 -7.77 -13.62
C PRO A 148 -11.22 -7.28 -14.89
N ALA A 149 -10.84 -8.22 -15.77
CA ALA A 149 -10.11 -7.95 -17.01
C ALA A 149 -10.76 -6.91 -17.96
N SER A 150 -12.03 -6.55 -17.74
CA SER A 150 -12.74 -5.49 -18.48
C SER A 150 -12.37 -4.06 -18.06
N GLU A 151 -11.60 -3.88 -16.98
CA GLU A 151 -11.19 -2.57 -16.44
C GLU A 151 -9.66 -2.38 -16.43
N ALA A 152 -8.92 -3.29 -17.06
CA ALA A 152 -7.51 -3.08 -17.39
C ALA A 152 -7.39 -2.08 -18.57
N PRO A 153 -6.47 -1.11 -18.50
CA PRO A 153 -6.34 -0.04 -19.51
C PRO A 153 -5.97 -0.55 -20.91
#